data_AF-A2I020-F1
#
_entry.id   AF-A2I020-F1
#
_cell.length_a   1.000
_cell.length_b   1.000
_cell.length_c   1.000
_cell.angle_alpha   90.00
_cell.angle_beta   90.00
_cell.angle_gamma   90.00
#
_symmetry.space_group_name_H-M   'P 1'
#
loop_
_entity.id
_entity.type
_entity.pdbx_description
1 polymer ?
#
loop_
_entity_poly.entity_id
_entity_poly.type
_entity_poly.pdbx_seq_one_letter_code
_entity_poly.pdbx_strand_id
1 'polypeptide(L)'
;MKNKFTNFPDVVAAVDSTTIPFNIPSVKEERLYSWDEKNHCNGIKLQVLVSPDGKAIHQNVEFMAAVHDKKIFDLSKVSDFLTVKRGFDDYQYPVLADRGYIGIQKYHLTAVVMKRSHEEADVERNNAIAQDRQIVERFFARFKSCWSCMKNGFRGERTSLPLIISGLVGLTNYNIDGSPLNDNEELLLFEDFTPTKVLPSSDTVAAVVASSMKPSKRNIIAVAHQAVDIIQSSQEANYLYPIKGGIVGLHNMGNTCHLNVCLQVLFYISEVRTEVLKVANQSSPIVTE
;
A
#
# COMPACT_ATOMS: atom_id res chain seq x y z
N MET A 1 -5.51 -14.64 -17.60
CA MET A 1 -4.25 -14.14 -18.21
C MET A 1 -3.73 -13.02 -17.34
N LYS A 2 -2.42 -12.94 -17.07
CA LYS A 2 -1.84 -11.76 -16.40
C LYS A 2 -2.00 -10.56 -17.35
N ASN A 3 -2.52 -9.44 -16.85
CA ASN A 3 -2.56 -8.20 -17.64
C ASN A 3 -1.14 -7.80 -18.02
N LYS A 4 -1.00 -7.13 -19.17
CA LYS A 4 0.25 -6.57 -19.67
C LYS A 4 0.10 -5.06 -19.78
N PHE A 5 1.22 -4.34 -19.72
CA PHE A 5 1.28 -2.94 -20.12
C PHE A 5 0.96 -2.78 -21.61
N THR A 6 0.39 -1.63 -21.98
CA THR A 6 -0.12 -1.39 -23.34
C THR A 6 1.04 -1.09 -24.29
N ASN A 7 1.94 -0.19 -23.89
CA ASN A 7 3.05 0.25 -24.72
C ASN A 7 4.32 -0.59 -24.50
N PHE A 8 4.48 -1.18 -23.30
CA PHE A 8 5.65 -2.00 -22.95
C PHE A 8 5.26 -3.41 -22.45
N PRO A 9 4.74 -4.30 -23.32
CA PRO A 9 4.14 -5.58 -22.92
C PRO A 9 5.07 -6.60 -22.26
N ASP A 10 6.39 -6.41 -22.36
CA ASP A 10 7.41 -7.26 -21.74
C ASP A 10 7.81 -6.78 -20.33
N VAL A 11 7.45 -5.55 -19.95
CA VAL A 11 7.71 -4.98 -18.62
C VAL A 11 6.81 -5.66 -17.59
N VAL A 12 7.40 -6.03 -16.44
CA VAL A 12 6.69 -6.74 -15.37
C VAL A 12 6.10 -5.83 -14.30
N ALA A 13 6.61 -4.61 -14.15
CA ALA A 13 6.13 -3.64 -13.17
C ALA A 13 6.53 -2.19 -13.51
N ALA A 14 5.84 -1.24 -12.88
CA ALA A 14 6.24 0.16 -12.77
C ALA A 14 6.74 0.46 -11.35
N VAL A 15 7.83 1.23 -11.22
CA VAL A 15 8.41 1.62 -9.92
C VAL A 15 8.08 3.06 -9.56
N ASP A 16 7.61 3.32 -8.35
CA ASP A 16 7.48 4.70 -7.88
C ASP A 16 7.68 4.79 -6.37
N SER A 17 7.90 6.00 -5.87
CA SER A 17 8.00 6.26 -4.43
C SER A 17 7.04 7.33 -3.96
N THR A 18 6.54 7.15 -2.73
CA THR A 18 5.82 8.19 -2.00
C THR A 18 6.47 8.41 -0.65
N THR A 19 6.30 9.61 -0.12
CA THR A 19 6.72 9.92 1.24
C THR A 19 5.58 9.65 2.21
N ILE A 20 5.89 8.92 3.29
CA ILE A 20 5.05 8.74 4.47
C ILE A 20 5.48 9.81 5.48
N PRO A 21 4.65 10.82 5.76
CA PRO A 21 5.00 11.83 6.75
C PRO A 21 5.13 11.18 8.14
N PHE A 22 6.02 11.70 8.99
CA PHE A 22 6.07 11.33 10.41
C PHE A 22 6.41 12.55 11.25
N ASN A 23 6.38 12.38 12.57
CA ASN A 23 6.67 13.46 13.51
C ASN A 23 8.05 14.07 13.25
N ILE A 24 8.14 15.39 13.35
CA ILE A 24 9.41 16.13 13.17
C ILE A 24 10.44 15.60 14.17
N PRO A 25 11.59 15.08 13.70
CA PRO A 25 12.62 14.60 14.61
C PRO A 25 13.15 15.71 15.51
N SER A 26 13.34 15.39 16.79
CA SER A 26 13.99 16.28 17.77
C SER A 26 15.48 16.45 17.46
N VAL A 27 16.12 15.40 16.95
CA VAL A 27 17.52 15.38 16.53
C VAL A 27 17.67 16.12 15.19
N LYS A 28 18.54 17.15 15.18
CA LYS A 28 18.79 18.00 14.00
C LYS A 28 19.21 17.21 12.77
N GLU A 29 20.10 16.24 12.96
CA GLU A 29 20.62 15.40 11.87
C GLU A 29 19.52 14.52 11.25
N GLU A 30 18.71 13.84 12.07
CA GLU A 30 17.57 13.07 11.59
C GLU A 30 16.54 13.95 10.86
N ARG A 31 16.33 15.19 11.33
CA ARG A 31 15.45 16.16 10.66
C ARG A 31 15.94 16.52 9.27
N LEU A 32 17.25 16.68 9.09
CA LEU A 32 17.86 16.98 7.79
C LEU A 32 17.67 15.81 6.82
N TYR A 33 17.99 14.58 7.25
CA TYR A 33 17.89 13.41 6.38
C TYR A 33 16.45 12.98 6.09
N SER A 34 15.49 13.33 6.94
CA SER A 34 14.08 13.05 6.73
C SER A 34 13.31 14.13 5.98
N TRP A 35 13.93 15.25 5.62
CA TRP A 35 13.22 16.34 4.95
C TRP A 35 12.94 16.01 3.48
N ASP A 36 11.66 16.00 3.11
CA ASP A 36 11.19 15.96 1.73
C ASP A 36 10.98 17.39 1.22
N GLU A 37 11.86 17.86 0.35
CA GLU A 37 11.77 19.19 -0.24
C GLU A 37 10.51 19.36 -1.11
N LYS A 38 10.07 18.32 -1.81
CA LYS A 38 8.93 18.38 -2.73
C LYS A 38 7.60 18.44 -1.97
N ASN A 39 7.47 17.66 -0.91
CA ASN A 39 6.23 17.56 -0.13
C ASN A 39 6.22 18.43 1.14
N HIS A 40 7.32 19.16 1.41
CA HIS A 40 7.50 20.04 2.58
C HIS A 40 7.19 19.36 3.92
N CYS A 41 7.67 18.12 4.09
CA CYS A 41 7.42 17.35 5.31
C CYS A 41 8.62 16.49 5.73
N ASN A 42 8.69 16.13 7.01
CA ASN A 42 9.60 15.08 7.47
C ASN A 42 8.96 13.71 7.21
N GLY A 43 9.70 12.83 6.56
CA GLY A 43 9.14 11.61 5.98
C GLY A 43 10.11 10.43 5.84
N ILE A 44 9.51 9.26 5.57
CA ILE A 44 10.20 8.06 5.11
C ILE A 44 9.66 7.72 3.72
N LYS A 45 10.54 7.33 2.79
CA LYS A 45 10.13 6.91 1.46
C LYS A 45 9.62 5.47 1.48
N LEU A 46 8.43 5.28 0.93
CA LEU A 46 7.91 3.99 0.51
C LEU A 46 8.11 3.87 -1.00
N GLN A 47 9.00 3.00 -1.44
CA GLN A 47 9.14 2.59 -2.83
C GLN A 47 8.31 1.33 -3.08
N VAL A 48 7.56 1.29 -4.17
CA VAL A 48 6.79 0.10 -4.57
C VAL A 48 7.05 -0.26 -6.03
N LEU A 49 6.98 -1.55 -6.33
CA LEU A 49 6.81 -2.06 -7.70
C LEU A 49 5.37 -2.49 -7.88
N VAL A 50 4.69 -1.98 -8.89
CA VAL A 50 3.29 -2.32 -9.20
C VAL A 50 3.21 -3.01 -10.55
N SER A 51 2.63 -4.22 -10.59
CA SER A 51 2.41 -4.99 -11.80
C SER A 51 1.23 -4.45 -12.63
N PRO A 52 1.08 -4.86 -13.91
CA PRO A 52 0.01 -4.36 -14.78
C PRO A 52 -1.42 -4.67 -14.30
N ASP A 53 -1.59 -5.60 -13.36
CA ASP A 53 -2.87 -5.88 -12.70
C ASP A 53 -3.15 -4.94 -11.51
N GLY A 54 -2.29 -3.94 -11.29
CA GLY A 54 -2.44 -2.94 -10.24
C GLY A 54 -1.86 -3.36 -8.88
N LYS A 55 -1.32 -4.57 -8.75
CA LYS A 55 -0.84 -5.08 -7.47
C LYS A 55 0.59 -4.66 -7.20
N ALA A 56 0.87 -4.29 -5.96
CA ALA A 56 2.25 -4.14 -5.51
C ALA A 56 2.90 -5.51 -5.32
N ILE A 57 3.99 -5.77 -6.04
CA ILE A 57 4.74 -7.04 -6.00
C ILE A 57 6.02 -6.94 -5.16
N HIS A 58 6.45 -5.73 -4.85
CA HIS A 58 7.59 -5.44 -3.98
C HIS A 58 7.39 -4.09 -3.31
N GLN A 59 7.92 -3.93 -2.10
CA GLN A 59 7.93 -2.67 -1.37
C GLN A 59 9.21 -2.50 -0.54
N ASN A 60 9.67 -1.26 -0.35
CA ASN A 60 10.74 -0.91 0.59
C ASN A 60 10.36 0.38 1.33
N VAL A 61 10.58 0.39 2.65
CA VAL A 61 10.28 1.54 3.54
C VAL A 61 11.37 1.75 4.59
N GLU A 62 12.61 1.77 4.13
CA GLU A 62 13.79 1.86 5.01
C GLU A 62 14.52 3.19 4.92
N PHE A 63 14.25 3.97 3.87
CA PHE A 63 15.01 5.18 3.56
C PHE A 63 14.27 6.45 3.97
N MET A 64 15.02 7.39 4.54
CA MET A 64 14.49 8.71 4.87
C MET A 64 14.12 9.51 3.61
N ALA A 65 13.20 10.46 3.74
CA ALA A 65 12.63 11.15 2.58
C ALA A 65 13.60 11.99 1.75
N ALA A 66 14.74 12.44 2.32
CA ALA A 66 15.75 13.17 1.56
C ALA A 66 16.53 12.28 0.57
N VAL A 67 16.44 10.95 0.69
CA VAL A 67 17.14 10.03 -0.20
C VAL A 67 16.44 10.01 -1.57
N HIS A 68 17.20 10.32 -2.62
CA HIS A 68 16.68 10.28 -4.00
C HIS A 68 16.23 8.87 -4.42
N ASP A 69 15.15 8.82 -5.19
CA ASP A 69 14.49 7.61 -5.70
C ASP A 69 15.46 6.64 -6.38
N LYS A 70 16.34 7.15 -7.26
CA LYS A 70 17.40 6.37 -7.88
C LYS A 70 18.29 5.67 -6.84
N LYS A 71 18.71 6.38 -5.79
CA LYS A 71 19.57 5.83 -4.74
C LYS A 71 18.84 4.79 -3.91
N ILE A 72 17.53 4.95 -3.68
CA ILE A 72 16.70 3.92 -3.06
C ILE A 72 16.65 2.67 -3.95
N PHE A 73 16.42 2.83 -5.25
CA PHE A 73 16.40 1.71 -6.19
C PHE A 73 17.73 0.94 -6.16
N ASP A 74 18.86 1.65 -6.20
CA ASP A 74 20.19 1.06 -6.18
C ASP A 74 20.48 0.28 -4.88
N LEU A 75 19.89 0.68 -3.74
CA LEU A 75 20.20 0.12 -2.40
C LEU A 75 19.13 -0.84 -1.84
N SER A 76 17.89 -0.75 -2.30
CA SER A 76 16.74 -1.52 -1.79
C SER A 76 16.71 -2.99 -2.24
N LYS A 77 17.73 -3.43 -3.00
CA LYS A 77 17.83 -4.78 -3.60
C LYS A 77 16.65 -5.12 -4.53
N VAL A 78 15.91 -4.12 -4.99
CA VAL A 78 14.86 -4.28 -6.01
C VAL A 78 15.40 -4.95 -7.27
N SER A 79 16.63 -4.62 -7.67
CA SER A 79 17.27 -5.27 -8.83
C SER A 79 17.44 -6.78 -8.61
N ASP A 80 17.81 -7.21 -7.41
CA ASP A 80 17.97 -8.63 -7.07
C ASP A 80 16.61 -9.34 -7.14
N PHE A 81 15.54 -8.71 -6.63
CA PHE A 81 14.17 -9.23 -6.74
C PHE A 81 13.71 -9.39 -8.21
N LEU A 82 14.13 -8.46 -9.08
CA LEU A 82 13.83 -8.49 -10.51
C LEU A 82 14.78 -9.37 -11.33
N THR A 83 15.80 -9.98 -10.70
CA THR A 83 16.79 -10.82 -11.37
C THR A 83 16.50 -12.29 -11.10
N VAL A 84 16.38 -13.08 -12.17
CA VAL A 84 16.25 -14.54 -12.06
C VAL A 84 17.40 -15.24 -12.77
N LYS A 85 17.92 -16.29 -12.15
CA LYS A 85 18.93 -17.14 -12.77
C LYS A 85 18.28 -18.06 -13.80
N ARG A 86 18.72 -17.96 -15.05
CA ARG A 86 18.30 -18.86 -16.14
C ARG A 86 19.53 -19.61 -16.65
N GLY A 87 19.86 -20.70 -15.97
CA GLY A 87 21.07 -21.46 -16.24
C GLY A 87 22.31 -20.68 -15.79
N PHE A 88 23.19 -20.35 -16.73
CA PHE A 88 24.43 -19.59 -16.47
C PHE A 88 24.24 -18.07 -16.58
N ASP A 89 23.12 -17.61 -17.14
CA ASP A 89 22.85 -16.19 -17.37
C ASP A 89 21.85 -15.64 -16.35
N ASP A 90 22.12 -14.42 -15.89
CA ASP A 90 21.19 -13.63 -15.09
C ASP A 90 20.23 -12.89 -16.03
N TYR A 91 18.93 -13.09 -15.86
CA TYR A 91 17.89 -12.37 -16.59
C TYR A 91 17.22 -11.33 -15.70
N GLN A 92 17.32 -10.06 -16.09
CA GLN A 92 16.69 -8.93 -15.38
C GLN A 92 15.33 -8.60 -16.01
N TYR A 93 14.25 -8.76 -15.25
CA TYR A 93 12.92 -8.39 -15.74
C TYR A 93 12.79 -6.87 -15.90
N PRO A 94 12.37 -6.38 -17.07
CA PRO A 94 12.28 -4.94 -17.32
C PRO A 94 11.21 -4.26 -16.45
N VAL A 95 11.53 -3.04 -16.01
CA VAL A 95 10.69 -2.19 -15.13
C VAL A 95 10.53 -0.78 -15.71
N LEU A 96 9.34 -0.19 -15.59
CA LEU A 96 9.07 1.18 -16.01
C LEU A 96 9.39 2.18 -14.90
N ALA A 97 10.16 3.22 -15.20
CA ALA A 97 10.55 4.24 -14.23
C ALA A 97 10.46 5.66 -14.79
N ASP A 98 10.14 6.63 -13.92
CA ASP A 98 10.08 8.04 -14.29
C ASP A 98 11.48 8.68 -14.37
N ARG A 99 11.53 10.01 -14.55
CA ARG A 99 12.80 10.76 -14.63
C ARG A 99 13.60 10.79 -13.32
N GLY A 100 12.98 10.51 -12.17
CA GLY A 100 13.65 10.41 -10.87
C GLY A 100 14.60 9.21 -10.77
N TYR A 101 14.44 8.22 -11.65
CA TYR A 101 15.24 7.00 -11.70
C TYR A 101 16.31 7.00 -12.80
N ILE A 102 16.60 8.14 -13.44
CA ILE A 102 17.64 8.19 -14.50
C ILE A 102 18.97 7.63 -13.98
N GLY A 103 19.51 6.64 -14.69
CA GLY A 103 20.79 5.99 -14.38
C GLY A 103 20.68 4.70 -13.56
N ILE A 104 19.48 4.20 -13.24
CA ILE A 104 19.33 2.84 -12.67
C ILE A 104 19.77 1.75 -13.66
N GLN A 105 19.80 2.04 -14.97
CA GLN A 105 20.32 1.12 -15.99
C GLN A 105 21.77 0.71 -15.77
N LYS A 106 22.54 1.44 -14.94
CA LYS A 106 23.89 1.03 -14.55
C LYS A 106 23.93 -0.34 -13.88
N TYR A 107 22.88 -0.69 -13.12
CA TYR A 107 22.79 -1.94 -12.36
C TYR A 107 21.58 -2.80 -12.76
N HIS A 108 20.59 -2.21 -13.43
CA HIS A 108 19.40 -2.90 -13.93
C HIS A 108 19.20 -2.59 -15.42
N LEU A 109 19.94 -3.29 -16.28
CA LEU A 109 20.14 -2.98 -17.71
C LEU A 109 18.82 -2.90 -18.49
N THR A 110 17.83 -3.68 -18.10
CA THR A 110 16.53 -3.77 -18.79
C THR A 110 15.52 -2.71 -18.33
N ALA A 111 15.89 -1.79 -17.42
CA ALA A 111 14.98 -0.72 -16.99
C ALA A 111 14.62 0.24 -18.14
N VAL A 112 13.31 0.45 -18.29
CA VAL A 112 12.72 1.38 -19.26
C VAL A 112 12.44 2.70 -18.54
N VAL A 113 13.43 3.60 -18.60
CA VAL A 113 13.39 4.90 -17.88
C VAL A 113 13.08 6.04 -18.85
N MET A 114 12.32 7.04 -18.39
CA MET A 114 12.14 8.29 -19.14
C MET A 114 13.46 9.02 -19.37
N LYS A 115 13.57 9.73 -20.49
CA LYS A 115 14.77 10.53 -20.84
C LYS A 115 14.52 12.03 -20.67
N ARG A 116 15.59 12.78 -20.44
CA ARG A 116 15.63 14.25 -20.53
C ARG A 116 16.07 14.64 -21.93
N SER A 117 15.12 14.68 -22.85
CA SER A 117 15.34 15.01 -24.26
C SER A 117 14.12 15.75 -24.81
N HIS A 118 14.36 16.60 -25.80
CA HIS A 118 13.35 17.33 -26.55
C HIS A 118 13.14 16.77 -27.96
N GLU A 119 13.87 15.71 -28.33
CA GLU A 119 13.67 15.01 -29.59
C GLU A 119 12.29 14.35 -29.62
N GLU A 120 11.60 14.47 -30.75
CA GLU A 120 10.21 14.00 -30.92
C GLU A 120 10.04 12.53 -30.52
N ALA A 121 10.93 11.64 -30.99
CA ALA A 121 10.91 10.22 -30.66
C ALA A 121 11.08 9.94 -29.14
N ASP A 122 11.90 10.73 -28.45
CA ASP A 122 12.07 10.59 -27.00
C ASP A 122 10.86 11.14 -26.23
N VAL A 123 10.20 12.18 -26.75
CA VAL A 123 8.94 12.71 -26.20
C VAL A 123 7.81 11.69 -26.34
N GLU A 124 7.65 11.10 -27.53
CA GLU A 124 6.66 10.04 -27.77
C GLU A 124 6.90 8.83 -26.85
N ARG A 125 8.16 8.37 -26.74
CA ARG A 125 8.52 7.28 -25.83
C ARG A 125 8.24 7.65 -24.37
N ASN A 126 8.53 8.87 -23.95
CA ASN A 126 8.24 9.34 -22.59
C ASN A 126 6.73 9.36 -22.31
N ASN A 127 5.91 9.78 -23.28
CA ASN A 127 4.45 9.76 -23.16
C ASN A 127 3.92 8.33 -23.02
N ALA A 128 4.45 7.40 -23.82
CA ALA A 128 4.12 5.98 -23.71
C ALA A 128 4.47 5.40 -22.34
N ILE A 129 5.63 5.78 -21.77
CA ILE A 129 6.05 5.37 -20.42
C ILE A 129 5.09 5.96 -19.38
N ALA A 130 4.80 7.26 -19.47
CA ALA A 130 3.91 7.94 -18.54
C ALA A 130 2.51 7.30 -18.53
N GLN A 131 1.97 6.95 -19.70
CA GLN A 131 0.68 6.28 -19.83
C GLN A 131 0.65 4.93 -19.10
N ASP A 132 1.62 4.05 -19.36
CA ASP A 132 1.66 2.73 -18.70
C ASP A 132 1.97 2.86 -17.19
N ARG A 133 2.74 3.86 -16.78
CA ARG A 133 3.04 4.16 -15.37
C ARG A 133 1.85 4.66 -14.58
N GLN A 134 0.76 5.11 -15.19
CA GLN A 134 -0.42 5.55 -14.43
C GLN A 134 -0.92 4.46 -13.46
N ILE A 135 -0.63 3.18 -13.71
CA ILE A 135 -1.00 2.10 -12.79
C ILE A 135 -0.38 2.26 -11.39
N VAL A 136 0.88 2.69 -11.28
CA VAL A 136 1.54 2.85 -9.97
C VAL A 136 1.07 4.12 -9.26
N GLU A 137 0.73 5.16 -10.03
CA GLU A 137 0.13 6.38 -9.50
C GLU A 137 -1.27 6.09 -8.93
N ARG A 138 -2.08 5.30 -9.65
CA ARG A 138 -3.41 4.85 -9.18
C ARG A 138 -3.30 3.94 -7.96
N PHE A 139 -2.31 3.05 -7.91
CA PHE A 139 -2.04 2.27 -6.71
C PHE A 139 -1.81 3.19 -5.51
N PHE A 140 -0.95 4.22 -5.66
CA PHE A 140 -0.71 5.16 -4.57
C PHE A 140 -1.92 6.02 -4.22
N ALA A 141 -2.75 6.39 -5.20
CA ALA A 141 -4.02 7.08 -4.95
C ALA A 141 -4.95 6.23 -4.08
N ARG A 142 -5.17 4.96 -4.44
CA ARG A 142 -5.93 3.98 -3.65
C ARG A 142 -5.29 3.76 -2.28
N PHE A 143 -3.97 3.60 -2.22
CA PHE A 143 -3.26 3.34 -0.98
C PHE A 143 -3.41 4.51 0.01
N LYS A 144 -3.32 5.75 -0.47
CA LYS A 144 -3.50 6.95 0.37
C LYS A 144 -4.95 7.20 0.75
N SER A 145 -5.92 6.79 -0.06
CA SER A 145 -7.35 6.92 0.28
C SER A 145 -7.78 5.89 1.31
N CYS A 146 -7.24 4.65 1.23
CA CYS A 146 -7.55 3.60 2.19
C CYS A 146 -6.91 3.82 3.57
N TRP A 147 -5.71 4.40 3.63
CA TRP A 147 -4.90 4.40 4.86
C TRP A 147 -4.52 5.79 5.32
N SER A 148 -5.13 6.25 6.42
CA SER A 148 -4.93 7.60 6.95
C SER A 148 -3.47 7.88 7.38
N CYS A 149 -2.71 6.86 7.78
CA CYS A 149 -1.27 7.01 8.10
C CYS A 149 -0.43 7.41 6.88
N MET A 150 -0.87 7.10 5.67
CA MET A 150 -0.20 7.47 4.42
C MET A 150 -0.46 8.94 4.06
N LYS A 151 -1.64 9.47 4.40
CA LYS A 151 -2.06 10.84 4.11
C LYS A 151 -1.67 11.82 5.22
N ASN A 152 -2.00 11.49 6.47
CA ASN A 152 -1.88 12.36 7.64
C ASN A 152 -0.57 12.12 8.41
N GLY A 153 0.19 11.09 8.03
CA GLY A 153 1.44 10.72 8.64
C GLY A 153 1.34 9.65 9.73
N PHE A 154 2.43 8.93 9.89
CA PHE A 154 2.63 7.91 10.89
C PHE A 154 3.23 8.50 12.17
N ARG A 155 2.60 8.21 13.31
CA ARG A 155 3.00 8.73 14.64
C ARG A 155 3.52 7.63 15.59
N GLY A 156 3.60 6.39 15.12
CA GLY A 156 4.12 5.27 15.90
C GLY A 156 5.65 5.18 15.83
N GLU A 157 6.20 4.09 16.39
CA GLU A 157 7.63 3.84 16.33
C GLU A 157 8.08 3.47 14.91
N ARG A 158 9.10 4.16 14.38
CA ARG A 158 9.62 3.98 13.03
C ARG A 158 9.96 2.52 12.70
N THR A 159 10.51 1.78 13.66
CA THR A 159 10.92 0.37 13.52
C THR A 159 9.75 -0.56 13.19
N SER A 160 8.52 -0.19 13.57
CA SER A 160 7.31 -0.96 13.27
C SER A 160 6.76 -0.70 11.86
N LEU A 161 7.19 0.39 11.21
CA LEU A 161 6.63 0.85 9.94
C LEU A 161 6.78 -0.18 8.81
N PRO A 162 7.91 -0.90 8.63
CA PRO A 162 8.03 -1.93 7.59
C PRO A 162 6.99 -3.04 7.67
N LEU A 163 6.74 -3.55 8.88
CA LEU A 163 5.73 -4.60 9.08
C LEU A 163 4.32 -4.08 8.81
N ILE A 164 4.02 -2.88 9.32
CA ILE A 164 2.73 -2.20 9.09
C ILE A 164 2.48 -2.00 7.60
N ILE A 165 3.42 -1.40 6.88
CA ILE A 165 3.28 -1.11 5.45
C ILE A 165 3.14 -2.40 4.64
N SER A 166 3.89 -3.46 4.97
CA SER A 166 3.72 -4.76 4.34
C SER A 166 2.28 -5.29 4.47
N GLY A 167 1.69 -5.19 5.67
CA GLY A 167 0.30 -5.56 5.91
C GLY A 167 -0.69 -4.71 5.11
N LEU A 168 -0.53 -3.38 5.13
CA LEU A 168 -1.40 -2.47 4.38
C LEU A 168 -1.33 -2.70 2.86
N VAL A 169 -0.13 -2.95 2.33
CA VAL A 169 0.09 -3.28 0.91
C VAL A 169 -0.63 -4.58 0.55
N GLY A 170 -0.50 -5.62 1.38
CA GLY A 170 -1.20 -6.88 1.17
C GLY A 170 -2.73 -6.71 1.15
N LEU A 171 -3.28 -5.93 2.07
CA LEU A 171 -4.71 -5.62 2.10
C LEU A 171 -5.17 -4.80 0.89
N THR A 172 -4.33 -3.89 0.41
CA THR A 172 -4.62 -3.09 -0.79
C THR A 172 -4.64 -3.99 -2.03
N ASN A 173 -3.68 -4.91 -2.16
CA ASN A 173 -3.69 -5.91 -3.23
C ASN A 173 -4.97 -6.78 -3.19
N TYR A 174 -5.38 -7.21 -2.00
CA TYR A 174 -6.63 -7.96 -1.83
C TYR A 174 -7.86 -7.11 -2.22
N ASN A 175 -7.86 -5.83 -1.88
CA ASN A 175 -8.91 -4.91 -2.31
C ASN A 175 -8.92 -4.74 -3.84
N ILE A 176 -7.77 -4.71 -4.49
CA ILE A 176 -7.65 -4.63 -5.96
C ILE A 176 -8.18 -5.89 -6.63
N ASP A 177 -8.07 -7.06 -6.02
CA ASP A 177 -8.68 -8.30 -6.53
C ASP A 177 -10.21 -8.20 -6.64
N GLY A 178 -10.86 -7.57 -5.65
CA GLY A 178 -12.32 -7.36 -5.64
C GLY A 178 -12.77 -6.08 -6.36
N SER A 179 -11.90 -5.07 -6.43
CA SER A 179 -12.15 -3.74 -7.01
C SER A 179 -10.91 -3.25 -7.75
N PRO A 180 -10.71 -3.70 -9.01
CA PRO A 180 -9.54 -3.33 -9.81
C PRO A 180 -9.35 -1.81 -9.93
N LEU A 181 -8.09 -1.38 -10.06
CA LEU A 181 -7.76 0.02 -10.30
C LEU A 181 -8.37 0.46 -11.64
N ASN A 182 -9.08 1.58 -11.64
CA ASN A 182 -9.71 2.14 -12.82
C ASN A 182 -9.23 3.58 -13.06
N ASP A 183 -9.61 4.15 -14.21
CA ASP A 183 -9.17 5.49 -14.62
C ASP A 183 -9.71 6.60 -13.69
N ASN A 184 -10.78 6.33 -12.93
CA ASN A 184 -11.41 7.28 -12.00
C ASN A 184 -10.81 7.23 -10.59
N GLU A 185 -9.69 6.52 -10.38
CA GLU A 185 -8.88 6.66 -9.16
C GLU A 185 -8.16 8.04 -9.12
N GLU A 186 -8.82 9.12 -9.55
CA GLU A 186 -8.47 10.49 -9.19
C GLU A 186 -8.90 10.68 -7.74
N LEU A 187 -7.93 10.93 -6.84
CA LEU A 187 -8.13 11.48 -5.49
C LEU A 187 -9.55 11.26 -4.93
N LEU A 188 -9.94 10.00 -4.74
CA LEU A 188 -11.29 9.68 -4.26
C LEU A 188 -11.44 10.32 -2.87
N LEU A 189 -12.13 11.47 -2.83
CA LEU A 189 -12.69 12.04 -1.61
C LEU A 189 -13.86 11.12 -1.23
N PHE A 190 -13.55 10.11 -0.41
CA PHE A 190 -14.38 9.34 0.53
C PHE A 190 -15.86 8.98 0.24
N GLU A 191 -16.54 9.41 -0.81
CA GLU A 191 -18.02 9.40 -0.82
C GLU A 191 -18.70 8.34 -1.70
N ASP A 192 -18.07 7.69 -2.68
CA ASP A 192 -18.85 6.83 -3.60
C ASP A 192 -18.26 5.42 -3.89
N PHE A 193 -18.19 4.52 -2.90
CA PHE A 193 -17.95 3.09 -3.19
C PHE A 193 -18.89 2.09 -2.50
N THR A 194 -20.01 1.75 -3.15
CA THR A 194 -20.84 0.59 -2.75
C THR A 194 -20.29 -0.72 -3.32
N PRO A 195 -19.87 -1.70 -2.49
CA PRO A 195 -19.42 -3.01 -2.98
C PRO A 195 -20.62 -3.78 -3.56
N THR A 196 -20.67 -3.94 -4.88
CA THR A 196 -21.79 -4.58 -5.59
C THR A 196 -21.56 -6.05 -5.95
N LYS A 197 -20.55 -6.72 -5.38
CA LYS A 197 -20.40 -8.17 -5.59
C LYS A 197 -20.17 -8.93 -4.30
N VAL A 198 -21.04 -9.92 -4.10
CA VAL A 198 -21.04 -10.92 -3.04
C VAL A 198 -19.63 -11.48 -2.87
N LEU A 199 -19.12 -11.40 -1.64
CA LEU A 199 -17.84 -11.96 -1.23
C LEU A 199 -17.78 -13.46 -1.60
N PRO A 200 -16.71 -13.94 -2.26
CA PRO A 200 -16.52 -15.38 -2.44
C PRO A 200 -16.37 -16.08 -1.08
N SER A 201 -16.80 -17.35 -1.01
CA SER A 201 -16.83 -18.13 0.22
C SER A 201 -15.45 -18.29 0.88
N SER A 202 -15.49 -18.43 2.21
CA SER A 202 -14.39 -18.57 3.18
C SER A 202 -13.20 -19.43 2.72
N ASP A 203 -13.43 -20.43 1.87
CA ASP A 203 -12.40 -21.37 1.40
C ASP A 203 -11.35 -20.71 0.49
N THR A 204 -11.70 -19.64 -0.23
CA THR A 204 -10.79 -18.97 -1.17
C THR A 204 -9.83 -18.02 -0.46
N VAL A 205 -10.30 -17.35 0.59
CA VAL A 205 -9.50 -16.45 1.44
C VAL A 205 -8.54 -17.27 2.32
N ALA A 206 -9.01 -18.41 2.84
CA ALA A 206 -8.18 -19.34 3.61
C ALA A 206 -6.98 -19.87 2.80
N ALA A 207 -7.13 -20.10 1.49
CA ALA A 207 -6.06 -20.64 0.65
C ALA A 207 -4.90 -19.65 0.40
N VAL A 208 -5.19 -18.34 0.32
CA VAL A 208 -4.19 -17.30 0.06
C VAL A 208 -3.42 -16.92 1.34
N VAL A 209 -4.06 -17.02 2.51
CA VAL A 209 -3.43 -16.76 3.82
C VAL A 209 -2.74 -18.01 4.40
N ALA A 210 -3.11 -19.22 3.94
CA ALA A 210 -2.66 -20.50 4.53
C ALA A 210 -1.16 -20.82 4.43
N SER A 211 -0.33 -20.05 3.72
CA SER A 211 1.11 -20.33 3.64
C SER A 211 1.96 -19.70 4.75
N SER A 212 1.37 -18.96 5.71
CA SER A 212 2.08 -18.60 6.94
C SER A 212 1.12 -18.47 8.12
N MET A 213 1.27 -19.40 9.08
CA MET A 213 0.57 -19.46 10.37
C MET A 213 -0.96 -19.58 10.29
N LYS A 214 -1.50 -20.80 10.40
CA LYS A 214 -2.93 -20.99 10.72
C LYS A 214 -3.15 -20.71 12.22
N PRO A 215 -3.72 -19.57 12.64
CA PRO A 215 -4.13 -19.40 14.02
C PRO A 215 -5.35 -20.31 14.26
N SER A 216 -5.40 -21.00 15.40
CA SER A 216 -6.58 -21.83 15.71
C SER A 216 -7.85 -20.96 15.78
N LYS A 217 -9.02 -21.54 15.50
CA LYS A 217 -10.32 -20.84 15.59
C LYS A 217 -10.52 -20.15 16.96
N ARG A 218 -9.95 -20.71 18.03
CA ARG A 218 -9.92 -20.11 19.38
C ARG A 218 -9.06 -18.85 19.45
N ASN A 219 -7.92 -18.82 18.75
CA ASN A 219 -7.03 -17.67 18.73
C ASN A 219 -7.64 -16.50 17.94
N ILE A 220 -8.35 -16.80 16.85
CA ILE A 220 -9.09 -15.79 16.07
C ILE A 220 -10.21 -15.18 16.92
N ILE A 221 -10.97 -16.01 17.64
CA ILE A 221 -12.01 -15.56 18.57
C ILE A 221 -11.41 -14.71 19.70
N ALA A 222 -10.30 -15.15 20.32
CA ALA A 222 -9.64 -14.39 21.38
C ALA A 222 -9.11 -13.03 20.90
N VAL A 223 -8.51 -12.99 19.71
CA VAL A 223 -8.05 -11.74 19.08
C VAL A 223 -9.23 -10.85 18.70
N ALA A 224 -10.35 -11.43 18.23
CA ALA A 224 -11.57 -10.70 17.94
C ALA A 224 -12.19 -10.10 19.22
N HIS A 225 -12.25 -10.85 20.32
CA HIS A 225 -12.73 -10.34 21.61
C HIS A 225 -11.82 -9.25 22.17
N GLN A 226 -10.49 -9.44 22.13
CA GLN A 226 -9.55 -8.39 22.54
C GLN A 226 -9.67 -7.15 21.65
N ALA A 227 -9.87 -7.32 20.34
CA ALA A 227 -10.13 -6.21 19.44
C ALA A 227 -11.45 -5.52 19.81
N VAL A 228 -12.54 -6.25 20.06
CA VAL A 228 -13.83 -5.69 20.53
C VAL A 228 -13.66 -4.93 21.83
N ASP A 229 -12.94 -5.47 22.82
CA ASP A 229 -12.71 -4.81 24.11
C ASP A 229 -11.91 -3.52 23.95
N ILE A 230 -10.88 -3.52 23.09
CA ILE A 230 -10.11 -2.32 22.75
C ILE A 230 -10.99 -1.30 22.01
N ILE A 231 -11.83 -1.76 21.09
CA ILE A 231 -12.76 -0.95 20.32
C ILE A 231 -13.81 -0.29 21.24
N GLN A 232 -14.40 -1.07 22.15
CA GLN A 232 -15.45 -0.62 23.08
C GLN A 232 -14.92 0.27 24.21
N SER A 233 -13.67 0.02 24.65
CA SER A 233 -13.00 0.85 25.66
C SER A 233 -12.42 2.15 25.09
N SER A 234 -12.12 2.18 23.78
CA SER A 234 -11.85 3.40 23.06
C SER A 234 -13.18 4.13 22.79
N GLN A 235 -13.19 5.47 22.82
CA GLN A 235 -14.33 6.25 22.32
C GLN A 235 -14.56 6.08 20.79
N GLU A 236 -13.89 5.10 20.15
CA GLU A 236 -13.85 4.87 18.71
C GLU A 236 -14.87 3.83 18.22
N ALA A 237 -15.66 3.21 19.12
CA ALA A 237 -16.67 2.21 18.76
C ALA A 237 -17.67 2.68 17.68
N ASN A 238 -17.95 3.98 17.61
CA ASN A 238 -18.85 4.57 16.63
C ASN A 238 -18.25 4.67 15.20
N TYR A 239 -16.92 4.58 15.04
CA TYR A 239 -16.25 4.69 13.73
C TYR A 239 -15.97 3.33 13.06
N LEU A 240 -16.22 2.23 13.78
CA LEU A 240 -16.06 0.85 13.29
C LEU A 240 -17.36 0.24 12.79
N TYR A 241 -18.47 0.97 12.92
CA TYR A 241 -19.69 0.61 12.23
C TYR A 241 -19.48 0.81 10.73
N PRO A 242 -19.78 -0.20 9.90
CA PRO A 242 -19.75 -0.03 8.46
C PRO A 242 -20.80 1.01 8.09
N ILE A 243 -20.37 2.25 7.87
CA ILE A 243 -21.13 3.20 7.08
C ILE A 243 -21.24 2.55 5.71
N LYS A 244 -22.47 2.40 5.20
CA LYS A 244 -22.76 1.78 3.91
C LYS A 244 -21.80 2.34 2.84
N GLY A 245 -20.92 1.49 2.32
CA GLY A 245 -20.21 1.74 1.07
C GLY A 245 -18.86 2.46 1.16
N GLY A 246 -17.89 1.98 1.94
CA GLY A 246 -16.51 2.43 1.77
C GLY A 246 -15.49 1.77 2.69
N ILE A 247 -14.22 1.87 2.30
CA ILE A 247 -13.06 1.68 3.18
C ILE A 247 -12.90 2.98 3.96
N VAL A 248 -13.40 3.03 5.19
CA VAL A 248 -13.33 4.23 6.02
C VAL A 248 -12.09 4.16 6.91
N GLY A 249 -11.20 5.15 6.80
CA GLY A 249 -10.06 5.28 7.71
C GLY A 249 -10.50 5.69 9.12
N LEU A 250 -9.79 5.22 10.15
CA LEU A 250 -10.09 5.62 11.54
C LEU A 250 -9.52 7.00 11.85
N HIS A 251 -10.33 7.83 12.53
CA HIS A 251 -9.90 9.12 13.06
C HIS A 251 -8.78 8.91 14.09
N ASN A 252 -7.76 9.74 14.06
CA ASN A 252 -6.61 9.63 14.96
C ASN A 252 -6.84 10.50 16.20
N MET A 253 -7.06 9.88 17.36
CA MET A 253 -7.33 10.53 18.64
C MET A 253 -6.05 10.91 19.41
N GLY A 254 -4.95 11.17 18.70
CA GLY A 254 -3.65 11.50 19.28
C GLY A 254 -2.85 10.25 19.63
N ASN A 255 -1.73 10.06 18.93
CA ASN A 255 -0.85 8.87 19.04
C ASN A 255 -1.54 7.51 18.80
N THR A 256 -2.81 7.45 18.38
CA THR A 256 -3.52 6.16 18.17
C THR A 256 -3.31 5.54 16.79
N CYS A 257 -2.53 6.15 15.89
CA CYS A 257 -2.39 5.66 14.51
C CYS A 257 -1.89 4.20 14.40
N HIS A 258 -1.06 3.75 15.35
CA HIS A 258 -0.58 2.37 15.39
C HIS A 258 -1.72 1.39 15.73
N LEU A 259 -2.60 1.80 16.65
CA LEU A 259 -3.82 1.07 16.98
C LEU A 259 -4.80 1.08 15.79
N ASN A 260 -4.99 2.23 15.15
CA ASN A 260 -5.87 2.37 13.99
C ASN A 260 -5.45 1.42 12.86
N VAL A 261 -4.14 1.27 12.62
CA VAL A 261 -3.61 0.30 11.65
C VAL A 261 -3.95 -1.12 12.06
N CYS A 262 -3.70 -1.52 13.31
CA CYS A 262 -4.00 -2.87 13.79
C CYS A 262 -5.50 -3.18 13.70
N LEU A 263 -6.37 -2.25 14.11
CA LEU A 263 -7.82 -2.39 14.05
C LEU A 263 -8.31 -2.51 12.61
N GLN A 264 -7.77 -1.70 11.70
CA GLN A 264 -8.04 -1.83 10.29
C GLN A 264 -7.63 -3.20 9.76
N VAL A 265 -6.39 -3.63 10.01
CA VAL A 265 -5.91 -4.97 9.57
C VAL A 265 -6.82 -6.08 10.07
N LEU A 266 -7.19 -6.04 11.35
CA LEU A 266 -8.07 -7.03 11.96
C LEU A 266 -9.49 -6.98 11.36
N PHE A 267 -10.03 -5.79 11.11
CA PHE A 267 -11.37 -5.61 10.54
C PHE A 267 -11.45 -6.02 9.05
N TYR A 268 -10.32 -6.09 8.34
CA TYR A 268 -10.28 -6.62 6.98
C TYR A 268 -10.35 -8.15 6.92
N ILE A 269 -10.01 -8.84 8.01
CA ILE A 269 -10.15 -10.30 8.10
C ILE A 269 -11.63 -10.60 8.26
N SER A 270 -12.24 -11.24 7.26
CA SER A 270 -13.68 -11.50 7.20
C SER A 270 -14.21 -12.18 8.46
N GLU A 271 -13.47 -13.15 8.97
CA GLU A 271 -13.80 -13.94 10.15
C GLU A 271 -13.80 -13.07 11.41
N VAL A 272 -12.77 -12.25 11.60
CA VAL A 272 -12.68 -11.32 12.73
C VAL A 272 -13.79 -10.29 12.65
N ARG A 273 -14.01 -9.68 11.48
CA ARG A 273 -15.09 -8.72 11.27
C ARG A 273 -16.47 -9.31 11.54
N THR A 274 -16.73 -10.52 11.03
CA THR A 274 -18.02 -11.19 11.24
C THR A 274 -18.26 -11.46 12.72
N GLU A 275 -17.26 -11.90 13.48
CA GLU A 275 -17.41 -12.10 14.92
C GLU A 275 -17.54 -10.77 15.69
N VAL A 276 -16.74 -9.75 15.35
CA VAL A 276 -16.85 -8.39 15.92
C VAL A 276 -18.27 -7.82 15.72
N LEU A 277 -18.82 -7.93 14.50
CA LEU A 277 -20.18 -7.46 14.19
C LEU A 277 -21.27 -8.27 14.89
N LYS A 278 -21.08 -9.58 15.09
CA LYS A 278 -22.02 -10.40 15.88
C LYS A 278 -22.05 -9.93 17.33
N VAL A 279 -20.90 -9.68 17.94
CA VAL A 279 -20.81 -9.21 19.33
C VAL A 279 -21.36 -7.80 19.45
N ALA A 280 -21.05 -6.89 18.52
CA ALA A 280 -21.61 -5.54 18.49
C ALA A 280 -23.14 -5.54 18.41
N ASN A 281 -23.73 -6.38 17.53
CA ASN A 281 -25.18 -6.54 17.40
C ASN A 281 -25.85 -7.19 18.62
N GLN A 282 -25.11 -7.94 19.43
CA GLN A 282 -25.58 -8.48 20.71
C GLN A 282 -25.49 -7.45 21.85
N SER A 283 -24.66 -6.42 21.68
CA SER A 283 -24.36 -5.39 22.70
C SER A 283 -25.21 -4.12 22.54
N SER A 284 -25.90 -3.95 21.41
CA SER A 284 -26.91 -2.89 21.26
C SER A 284 -28.22 -3.34 21.93
N PRO A 285 -28.71 -2.67 22.99
CA PRO A 285 -30.10 -2.82 23.35
C PRO A 285 -30.91 -2.27 22.17
N ILE A 286 -31.87 -3.07 21.72
CA ILE A 286 -32.99 -2.58 20.93
C ILE A 286 -33.63 -1.47 21.78
N VAL A 287 -33.34 -0.20 21.46
CA VAL A 287 -34.16 0.91 21.93
C VAL A 287 -35.37 0.93 21.00
N THR A 288 -36.35 0.09 21.33
CA THR A 288 -37.73 0.31 20.93
C THR A 288 -38.33 1.33 21.87
N GLU A 289 -38.90 2.37 21.24
CA GLU A 289 -39.61 3.56 21.75
C GLU A 289 -38.77 4.78 22.12
#